data_AF-A0A5C8ZC85-F1
#
_entry.id   AF-A0A5C8ZC85-F1
#
_cell.length_a   1.000
_cell.length_b   1.000
_cell.length_c   1.000
_cell.angle_alpha   90.00
_cell.angle_beta   90.00
_cell.angle_gamma   90.00
#
_symmetry.space_group_name_H-M   'P 1'
#
loop_
_entity.id
_entity.type
_entity.pdbx_description
1 polymer ?
#
loop_
_entity_poly.entity_id
_entity_poly.type
_entity_poly.pdbx_seq_one_letter_code
_entity_poly.pdbx_strand_id
1 'polypeptide(L)'
;MTMTTGSTVDMTSTAVQQDTVQDQVTVEDQVTVVVSGPEVHFSAPLLGLEHLTRFVLEQVEEDSPLFSLRSVEDAGVSLLLLAPEAVFEDYAPSMDAVSRAAVGLPAGDQGLLLTVVNAAGAESLEQATVNLLAPILINPNSGTAAQIVLTGSAYPLRQPLSA
;
A
#
# COMPACT_ATOMS: atom_id res chain seq x y z
N MET A 1 -19.09 65.60 -40.25
CA MET A 1 -18.53 66.95 -40.39
C MET A 1 -17.06 66.87 -39.98
N THR A 2 -16.16 66.92 -40.97
CA THR A 2 -14.74 67.38 -40.93
C THR A 2 -13.86 66.98 -39.72
N MET A 3 -12.97 65.98 -39.86
CA MET A 3 -11.53 66.10 -40.24
C MET A 3 -10.68 67.02 -39.33
N THR A 4 -9.67 66.45 -38.67
CA THR A 4 -8.44 67.14 -38.23
C THR A 4 -7.26 66.17 -38.29
N THR A 5 -6.17 66.66 -38.86
CA THR A 5 -4.95 66.00 -39.35
C THR A 5 -3.76 66.21 -38.40
N GLY A 6 -2.72 65.37 -38.52
CA GLY A 6 -1.34 65.65 -38.06
C GLY A 6 -0.57 64.36 -37.74
N SER A 7 0.22 63.79 -38.67
CA SER A 7 1.71 63.87 -38.76
C SER A 7 2.42 63.68 -37.40
N THR A 8 3.31 62.71 -37.22
CA THR A 8 4.64 62.63 -37.86
C THR A 8 5.21 61.21 -37.76
N VAL A 9 5.89 60.79 -38.82
CA VAL A 9 6.73 59.58 -38.92
C VAL A 9 8.09 59.81 -38.28
N ASP A 10 8.62 58.82 -37.56
CA ASP A 10 10.07 58.63 -37.47
C ASP A 10 10.40 57.13 -37.57
N MET A 11 11.32 56.83 -38.47
CA MET A 11 11.79 55.49 -38.81
C MET A 11 13.26 55.44 -38.40
N THR A 12 13.63 54.43 -37.62
CA THR A 12 14.87 53.62 -37.68
C THR A 12 15.38 53.27 -36.29
N SER A 13 15.33 51.98 -35.91
CA SER A 13 16.51 51.24 -35.44
C SER A 13 16.19 49.75 -35.29
N THR A 14 16.95 48.97 -36.05
CA THR A 14 17.07 47.51 -36.11
C THR A 14 17.53 46.88 -34.79
N ALA A 15 16.93 45.74 -34.39
CA ALA A 15 17.65 44.57 -33.86
C ALA A 15 16.74 43.32 -33.65
N VAL A 16 16.98 42.30 -34.49
CA VAL A 16 17.17 40.86 -34.17
C VAL A 16 16.20 40.12 -33.22
N GLN A 17 15.27 39.37 -33.84
CA GLN A 17 14.91 37.94 -33.69
C GLN A 17 15.36 37.11 -32.46
N GLN A 18 14.41 36.42 -31.80
CA GLN A 18 14.38 34.99 -31.38
C GLN A 18 13.18 34.79 -30.41
N ASP A 19 12.12 34.07 -30.79
CA ASP A 19 11.92 32.61 -30.64
C ASP A 19 11.94 32.16 -29.16
N THR A 20 10.78 31.79 -28.60
CA THR A 20 10.57 30.46 -27.98
C THR A 20 9.08 30.31 -27.62
N VAL A 21 8.59 29.13 -27.96
CA VAL A 21 7.25 28.55 -27.82
C VAL A 21 6.92 28.27 -26.34
N GLN A 22 5.62 28.22 -26.03
CA GLN A 22 4.93 27.68 -24.83
C GLN A 22 5.77 27.06 -23.70
N ASP A 23 5.43 27.40 -22.46
CA ASP A 23 5.35 26.37 -21.41
C ASP A 23 4.11 26.58 -20.54
N GLN A 24 3.15 25.67 -20.74
CA GLN A 24 2.01 25.47 -19.86
C GLN A 24 2.54 24.80 -18.58
N VAL A 25 2.46 25.48 -17.44
CA VAL A 25 2.54 24.76 -16.16
C VAL A 25 1.12 24.35 -15.79
N THR A 26 0.76 23.14 -16.20
CA THR A 26 -0.36 22.38 -15.65
C THR A 26 -0.09 22.21 -14.15
N VAL A 27 -0.94 22.78 -13.31
CA VAL A 27 -1.01 22.41 -11.90
C VAL A 27 -1.47 20.95 -11.84
N GLU A 28 -0.54 20.03 -11.60
CA GLU A 28 -0.87 18.64 -11.31
C GLU A 28 -1.63 18.58 -9.98
N ASP A 29 -2.86 18.08 -10.06
CA ASP A 29 -3.73 17.73 -8.94
C ASP A 29 -2.98 16.77 -8.02
N GLN A 30 -2.48 17.27 -6.89
CA GLN A 30 -1.98 16.39 -5.85
C GLN A 30 -3.18 15.75 -5.16
N VAL A 31 -3.58 14.58 -5.67
CA VAL A 31 -4.52 13.69 -4.99
C VAL A 31 -3.97 13.41 -3.60
N THR A 32 -4.55 14.04 -2.60
CA THR A 32 -4.26 13.71 -1.20
C THR A 32 -4.94 12.39 -0.92
N VAL A 33 -4.17 11.29 -0.92
CA VAL A 33 -4.70 9.97 -0.52
C VAL A 33 -5.00 10.05 0.97
N VAL A 34 -6.28 10.20 1.31
CA VAL A 34 -6.75 10.10 2.69
C VAL A 34 -6.68 8.62 3.06
N VAL A 35 -5.63 8.26 3.80
CA VAL A 35 -5.48 6.93 4.39
C VAL A 35 -6.39 6.85 5.61
N SER A 36 -7.37 5.96 5.60
CA SER A 36 -8.46 5.89 6.57
C SER A 36 -8.61 4.45 7.06
N GLY A 37 -8.06 4.15 8.23
CA GLY A 37 -8.10 2.82 8.85
C GLY A 37 -7.30 2.79 10.16
N PRO A 38 -7.33 1.69 10.92
CA PRO A 38 -6.47 1.52 12.09
C PRO A 38 -4.98 1.56 11.70
N GLU A 39 -4.18 2.31 12.46
CA GLU A 39 -2.73 2.29 12.35
C GLU A 39 -2.18 0.97 12.89
N VAL A 40 -1.21 0.41 12.17
CA VAL A 40 -0.53 -0.83 12.49
C VAL A 40 0.97 -0.55 12.54
N HIS A 41 1.62 -1.05 13.59
CA HIS A 41 3.05 -0.86 13.83
C HIS A 41 3.76 -2.20 13.87
N PHE A 42 4.74 -2.38 13.00
CA PHE A 42 5.55 -3.59 12.96
C PHE A 42 6.63 -3.56 14.04
N SER A 43 6.58 -4.52 14.96
CA SER A 43 7.57 -4.68 16.04
C SER A 43 8.89 -5.30 15.55
N ALA A 44 8.86 -5.91 14.37
CA ALA A 44 10.02 -6.41 13.64
C ALA A 44 9.91 -6.01 12.16
N PRO A 45 11.03 -5.74 11.47
CA PRO A 45 11.01 -5.33 10.07
C PRO A 45 10.29 -6.36 9.18
N LEU A 46 9.46 -5.88 8.24
CA LEU A 46 8.93 -6.70 7.17
C LEU A 46 10.04 -7.04 6.17
N LEU A 47 10.12 -8.30 5.75
CA LEU A 47 11.14 -8.74 4.78
C LEU A 47 10.96 -8.00 3.44
N GLY A 48 12.02 -7.38 2.95
CA GLY A 48 12.02 -6.56 1.74
C GLY A 48 11.45 -5.15 1.92
N LEU A 49 10.96 -4.80 3.11
CA LEU A 49 10.42 -3.48 3.47
C LEU A 49 11.00 -3.03 4.82
N GLU A 50 12.27 -3.32 5.09
CA GLU A 50 12.85 -3.20 6.43
C GLU A 50 12.93 -1.76 6.97
N HIS A 51 12.82 -0.79 6.07
CA HIS A 51 12.82 0.65 6.36
C HIS A 51 11.42 1.18 6.72
N LEU A 52 10.37 0.36 6.61
CA LEU A 52 8.98 0.73 6.86
C LEU A 52 8.46 -0.05 8.07
N THR A 53 7.88 0.67 9.02
CA THR A 53 7.36 0.10 10.27
C THR A 53 5.94 0.56 10.57
N ARG A 54 5.44 1.61 9.91
CA ARG A 54 4.13 2.20 10.15
C ARG A 54 3.24 2.04 8.93
N PHE A 55 2.08 1.45 9.15
CA PHE A 55 1.12 1.17 8.11
C PHE A 55 -0.29 1.52 8.57
N VAL A 56 -1.20 1.68 7.61
CA VAL A 56 -2.63 1.66 7.86
C VAL A 56 -3.20 0.41 7.22
N LEU A 57 -4.01 -0.31 7.98
CA LEU A 57 -4.70 -1.50 7.49
C LEU A 57 -6.14 -1.11 7.13
N GLU A 58 -6.54 -1.43 5.90
CA GLU A 58 -7.88 -1.16 5.41
C GLU A 58 -8.45 -2.39 4.74
N GLN A 59 -9.71 -2.70 5.02
CA GLN A 59 -10.42 -3.71 4.26
C GLN A 59 -10.77 -3.13 2.88
N VAL A 60 -10.55 -3.91 1.82
CA VAL A 60 -10.71 -3.41 0.43
C VAL A 60 -12.18 -3.09 0.13
N GLU A 61 -13.09 -3.94 0.59
CA GLU A 61 -14.55 -3.76 0.51
C GLU A 61 -15.19 -4.32 1.78
N GLU A 62 -16.40 -3.87 2.11
CA GLU A 62 -17.19 -4.46 3.20
C GLU A 62 -17.39 -5.96 2.93
N ASP A 63 -17.22 -6.79 3.96
CA ASP A 63 -17.27 -8.26 3.90
C ASP A 63 -16.23 -8.95 2.99
N SER A 64 -15.28 -8.21 2.40
CA SER A 64 -14.20 -8.81 1.60
C SER A 64 -13.11 -9.41 2.49
N PRO A 65 -12.56 -10.60 2.15
CA PRO A 65 -11.43 -11.15 2.90
C PRO A 65 -10.11 -10.42 2.59
N LEU A 66 -10.12 -9.43 1.70
CA LEU A 66 -8.93 -8.71 1.26
C LEU A 66 -8.71 -7.42 2.06
N PHE A 67 -7.44 -7.17 2.37
CA PHE A 67 -7.00 -5.97 3.05
C PHE A 67 -5.84 -5.30 2.29
N SER A 68 -5.80 -3.98 2.31
CA SER A 68 -4.68 -3.16 1.89
C SER A 68 -3.90 -2.74 3.13
N LEU A 69 -2.60 -3.05 3.18
CA LEU A 69 -1.68 -2.58 4.20
C LEU A 69 -0.77 -1.52 3.57
N ARG A 70 -1.10 -0.25 3.79
CA ARG A 70 -0.44 0.90 3.14
C ARG A 70 0.57 1.55 4.06
N SER A 71 1.76 1.83 3.58
CA SER A 71 2.77 2.50 4.40
C SER A 71 2.37 3.96 4.65
N VAL A 72 2.59 4.43 5.88
CA VAL A 72 2.50 5.85 6.24
C VAL A 72 3.79 6.59 5.86
N GLU A 73 4.88 5.85 5.68
CA GLU A 73 6.23 6.39 5.46
C GLU A 73 6.57 6.48 3.97
N ASP A 74 5.99 5.62 3.13
CA ASP A 74 6.11 5.65 1.67
C ASP A 74 4.76 5.42 0.99
N ALA A 75 4.19 6.47 0.39
CA ALA A 75 2.90 6.41 -0.30
C ALA A 75 2.88 5.48 -1.52
N GLY A 76 4.05 5.11 -2.06
CA GLY A 76 4.18 4.13 -3.15
C GLY A 76 4.08 2.68 -2.69
N VAL A 77 4.10 2.42 -1.38
CA VAL A 77 4.13 1.05 -0.83
C VAL A 77 2.77 0.66 -0.25
N SER A 78 2.17 -0.37 -0.86
CA SER A 78 0.97 -1.05 -0.37
C SER A 78 1.08 -2.55 -0.61
N LEU A 79 0.81 -3.34 0.43
CA LEU A 79 0.68 -4.79 0.32
C LEU A 79 -0.80 -5.18 0.25
N LEU A 80 -1.12 -6.16 -0.61
CA LEU A 80 -2.40 -6.83 -0.59
C LEU A 80 -2.32 -8.02 0.36
N LEU A 81 -3.24 -8.08 1.31
CA LEU A 81 -3.35 -9.13 2.31
C LEU A 81 -4.69 -9.85 2.18
N LEU A 82 -4.74 -11.07 2.71
CA LEU A 82 -5.94 -11.91 2.75
C LEU A 82 -6.13 -12.45 4.17
N ALA A 83 -7.36 -12.41 4.69
CA ALA A 83 -7.81 -13.21 5.81
C ALA A 83 -7.94 -14.68 5.36
N PRO A 84 -6.97 -15.55 5.70
CA PRO A 84 -6.87 -16.87 5.09
C PRO A 84 -8.01 -17.80 5.52
N GLU A 85 -8.60 -17.60 6.70
CA GLU A 85 -9.74 -18.39 7.20
C GLU A 85 -10.99 -18.29 6.33
N ALA A 86 -11.13 -17.21 5.55
CA ALA A 86 -12.25 -17.02 4.64
C ALA A 86 -12.12 -17.81 3.33
N VAL A 87 -10.92 -18.32 3.02
CA VAL A 87 -10.61 -19.01 1.75
C VAL A 87 -10.13 -20.44 1.97
N PHE A 88 -9.38 -20.70 3.05
CA PHE A 88 -8.78 -21.98 3.36
C PHE A 88 -9.34 -22.53 4.68
N GLU A 89 -10.37 -23.38 4.60
CA GLU A 89 -11.09 -23.94 5.76
C GLU A 89 -10.15 -24.67 6.74
N ASP A 90 -9.11 -25.33 6.23
CA ASP A 90 -8.13 -26.08 7.04
C ASP A 90 -6.95 -25.22 7.55
N TYR A 91 -6.94 -23.91 7.29
CA TYR A 91 -5.84 -23.04 7.73
C TYR A 91 -6.04 -22.57 9.17
N ALA A 92 -5.55 -23.37 10.11
CA ALA A 92 -5.59 -23.08 11.56
C ALA A 92 -4.19 -23.18 12.21
N PRO A 93 -3.24 -22.31 11.85
CA PRO A 93 -1.91 -22.35 12.44
C PRO A 93 -1.93 -22.00 13.93
N SER A 94 -1.18 -22.75 14.74
CA SER A 94 -0.96 -22.41 16.14
C SER A 94 0.17 -21.38 16.27
N MET A 95 -0.11 -20.23 16.89
CA MET A 95 0.91 -19.24 17.24
C MET A 95 1.56 -19.61 18.56
N ASP A 96 2.87 -19.83 18.55
CA ASP A 96 3.63 -20.11 19.77
C ASP A 96 3.73 -18.87 20.70
N ALA A 97 4.15 -19.10 21.94
CA ALA A 97 4.24 -18.03 22.93
C ALA A 97 5.20 -16.91 22.53
N VAL A 98 6.26 -17.23 21.76
CA VAL A 98 7.24 -16.26 21.29
C VAL A 98 6.62 -15.31 20.27
N SER A 99 5.91 -15.86 19.28
CA SER A 99 5.23 -15.12 18.23
C SER A 99 4.14 -14.21 18.81
N ARG A 100 3.38 -14.71 19.79
CA ARG A 100 2.37 -13.92 20.50
C ARG A 100 3.00 -12.80 21.32
N ALA A 101 4.11 -13.07 22.00
CA ALA A 101 4.84 -12.07 22.76
C ALA A 101 5.41 -10.96 21.86
N ALA A 102 5.83 -11.27 20.64
CA ALA A 102 6.36 -10.30 19.67
C ALA A 102 5.36 -9.18 19.33
N VAL A 103 4.06 -9.44 19.46
CA VAL A 103 2.98 -8.45 19.24
C VAL A 103 2.25 -8.07 20.53
N GLY A 104 2.75 -8.53 21.68
CA GLY A 104 2.12 -8.29 22.99
C GLY A 104 0.71 -8.89 23.12
N LEU A 105 0.43 -10.00 22.44
CA LEU A 105 -0.89 -10.66 22.47
C LEU A 105 -0.97 -11.66 23.65
N PRO A 106 -1.77 -11.40 24.70
CA PRO A 106 -1.90 -12.27 25.87
C PRO A 106 -2.38 -13.68 25.50
N ALA A 107 -2.07 -14.69 26.30
CA ALA A 107 -2.59 -16.04 26.08
C ALA A 107 -4.12 -16.07 26.17
N GLY A 108 -4.79 -16.69 25.18
CA GLY A 108 -6.25 -16.79 25.11
C GLY A 108 -6.91 -15.72 24.23
N ASP A 109 -6.24 -14.59 24.00
CA ASP A 109 -6.76 -13.52 23.14
C ASP A 109 -6.69 -13.92 21.66
N GLN A 110 -7.64 -13.44 20.86
CA GLN A 110 -7.63 -13.63 19.42
C GLN A 110 -6.85 -12.49 18.76
N GLY A 111 -5.88 -12.86 17.92
CA GLY A 111 -5.19 -11.91 17.04
C GLY A 111 -5.82 -11.92 15.67
N LEU A 112 -5.67 -10.84 14.91
CA LEU A 112 -6.01 -10.83 13.50
C LEU A 112 -4.85 -11.44 12.72
N LEU A 113 -5.14 -12.49 11.94
CA LEU A 113 -4.15 -13.20 11.13
C LEU A 113 -4.40 -12.94 9.65
N LEU A 114 -3.41 -12.36 8.97
CA LEU A 114 -3.49 -12.03 7.55
C LEU A 114 -2.31 -12.63 6.80
N THR A 115 -2.48 -12.96 5.53
CA THR A 115 -1.42 -13.53 4.68
C THR A 115 -1.16 -12.63 3.49
N VAL A 116 0.11 -12.53 3.08
CA VAL A 116 0.50 -11.67 1.95
C VAL A 116 0.07 -12.33 0.65
N VAL A 117 -0.68 -11.58 -0.18
CA VAL A 117 -1.05 -11.96 -1.53
C VAL A 117 0.06 -11.53 -2.49
N ASN A 118 0.53 -12.47 -3.30
CA ASN A 118 1.47 -12.26 -4.38
C ASN A 118 0.77 -12.42 -5.73
N ALA A 119 0.46 -11.29 -6.35
CA ALA A 119 -0.14 -11.20 -7.68
C ALA A 119 0.90 -11.03 -8.80
N ALA A 120 2.20 -11.16 -8.51
CA ALA A 120 3.24 -10.97 -9.52
C ALA A 120 3.09 -12.02 -10.64
N GLY A 121 2.89 -11.54 -11.87
CA GLY A 121 2.69 -12.39 -13.04
C GLY A 121 1.31 -13.05 -13.14
N ALA A 122 0.36 -12.69 -12.27
CA ALA A 122 -1.02 -13.13 -12.34
C ALA A 122 -1.84 -12.17 -13.22
N GLU A 123 -2.68 -12.71 -14.11
CA GLU A 123 -3.62 -11.92 -14.93
C GLU A 123 -4.93 -11.65 -14.17
N SER A 124 -5.22 -12.44 -13.14
CA SER A 124 -6.36 -12.27 -12.24
C SER A 124 -6.00 -12.66 -10.80
N LEU A 125 -6.82 -12.26 -9.82
CA LEU A 125 -6.62 -12.63 -8.42
C LEU A 125 -6.67 -14.15 -8.20
N GLU A 126 -7.46 -14.88 -8.98
CA GLU A 126 -7.57 -16.35 -8.89
C GLU A 126 -6.25 -17.07 -9.20
N GLN A 127 -5.39 -16.45 -10.01
CA GLN A 127 -4.06 -16.96 -10.35
C GLN A 127 -2.97 -16.50 -9.37
N ALA A 128 -3.29 -15.57 -8.46
CA ALA A 128 -2.35 -15.12 -7.45
C ALA A 128 -2.10 -16.22 -6.41
N THR A 129 -1.00 -16.06 -5.68
CA THR A 129 -0.63 -16.97 -4.59
C THR A 129 -0.62 -16.24 -3.26
N VAL A 130 -0.86 -16.95 -2.15
CA VAL A 130 -0.69 -16.40 -0.81
C VAL A 130 0.42 -17.10 -0.05
N ASN A 131 1.08 -16.36 0.84
CA ASN A 131 2.10 -16.90 1.73
C ASN A 131 1.47 -17.40 3.04
N LEU A 132 1.12 -18.69 3.08
CA LEU A 132 0.56 -19.34 4.26
C LEU A 132 1.64 -19.66 5.32
N LEU A 133 2.91 -19.71 4.93
CA LEU A 133 4.03 -20.02 5.82
C LEU A 133 4.41 -18.83 6.73
N ALA A 134 4.21 -17.60 6.26
CA ALA A 134 4.61 -16.39 6.98
C ALA A 134 3.48 -15.37 7.09
N PRO A 135 2.41 -15.66 7.86
CA PRO A 135 1.33 -14.71 8.10
C PRO A 135 1.81 -13.50 8.90
N ILE A 136 1.07 -12.40 8.76
CA ILE A 136 1.12 -11.23 9.62
C ILE A 136 0.13 -11.45 10.76
N LEU A 137 0.65 -11.50 11.99
CA LEU A 137 -0.14 -11.50 13.20
C LEU A 137 -0.27 -10.07 13.70
N ILE A 138 -1.50 -9.62 13.97
CA ILE A 138 -1.80 -8.28 14.48
C ILE A 138 -2.53 -8.42 15.81
N ASN A 139 -2.06 -7.70 16.82
CA ASN A 139 -2.80 -7.50 18.06
C ASN A 139 -3.85 -6.38 17.85
N PRO A 140 -5.15 -6.71 17.79
CA PRO A 140 -6.18 -5.72 17.47
C PRO A 140 -6.33 -4.63 18.55
N ASN A 141 -5.85 -4.89 19.77
CA ASN A 141 -5.95 -3.93 20.87
C ASN A 141 -4.87 -2.84 20.80
N SER A 142 -3.68 -3.16 20.28
CA SER A 142 -2.53 -2.24 20.24
C SER A 142 -2.12 -1.81 18.84
N GLY A 143 -2.61 -2.48 17.80
CA GLY A 143 -2.13 -2.32 16.42
C GLY A 143 -0.71 -2.87 16.21
N THR A 144 -0.11 -3.53 17.19
CA THR A 144 1.23 -4.11 17.02
C THR A 144 1.15 -5.34 16.12
N ALA A 145 2.02 -5.40 15.11
CA ALA A 145 2.07 -6.48 14.14
C ALA A 145 3.47 -7.07 14.00
N ALA A 146 3.53 -8.32 13.55
CA ALA A 146 4.77 -8.97 13.16
C ALA A 146 4.48 -10.01 12.07
N GLN A 147 5.41 -10.18 11.14
CA GLN A 147 5.37 -11.31 10.21
C GLN A 147 6.01 -12.53 10.89
N ILE A 148 5.21 -13.57 11.10
CA ILE A 148 5.58 -14.76 11.87
C ILE A 148 5.86 -15.90 10.91
N VAL A 149 7.08 -16.44 10.92
CA VAL A 149 7.40 -17.65 10.15
C VAL A 149 6.97 -18.88 10.94
N LEU A 150 6.07 -19.68 10.37
CA LEU A 150 5.53 -20.90 11.00
C LEU A 150 6.51 -22.07 10.88
N THR A 151 7.61 -22.01 11.60
CA THR A 151 8.67 -23.04 11.59
C THR A 151 8.13 -24.41 11.99
N GLY A 152 8.46 -25.44 11.21
CA GLY A 152 8.01 -26.82 11.47
C GLY A 152 6.60 -27.13 10.99
N SER A 153 5.88 -26.17 10.40
CA SER A 153 4.61 -26.41 9.72
C SER A 153 4.82 -26.92 8.28
N ALA A 154 3.78 -27.51 7.70
CA ALA A 154 3.74 -27.90 6.28
C ALA A 154 3.10 -26.83 5.38
N TYR A 155 2.85 -25.62 5.90
CA TYR A 155 2.20 -24.57 5.13
C TYR A 155 3.12 -24.08 3.99
N PRO A 156 2.58 -23.93 2.77
CA PRO A 156 3.38 -23.52 1.62
C PRO A 156 3.68 -22.01 1.65
N LEU A 157 4.84 -21.64 1.11
CA LEU A 157 5.20 -20.25 0.84
C LEU A 157 4.34 -19.62 -0.28
N ARG A 158 3.83 -20.45 -1.20
CA ARG A 158 2.99 -20.06 -2.33
C ARG A 158 1.82 -21.02 -2.45
N GLN A 159 0.68 -20.66 -1.89
CA GLN A 159 -0.58 -21.37 -2.07
C GLN A 159 -1.41 -20.67 -3.15
N PRO A 160 -1.83 -21.34 -4.23
CA PRO A 160 -2.77 -20.76 -5.20
C PRO A 160 -4.11 -20.38 -4.54
N LEU A 161 -4.72 -19.27 -5.00
CA LEU A 161 -6.05 -18.85 -4.54
C LEU A 161 -7.18 -19.65 -5.18
N SER A 162 -6.98 -20.13 -6.41
CA SER A 162 -7.84 -21.13 -7.03
C SER A 162 -7.45 -22.52 -6.49
N ALA A 163 -8.26 -23.04 -5.58
CA ALA A 163 -8.21 -24.45 -5.19
C ALA A 163 -9.33 -25.22 -5.92
#